data_AF-A0A1K1NNV8-F1
#
_entry.id   AF-A0A1K1NNV8-F1
#
_cell.length_a   1.000
_cell.length_b   1.000
_cell.length_c   1.000
_cell.angle_alpha   90.00
_cell.angle_beta   90.00
_cell.angle_gamma   90.00
#
_symmetry.space_group_name_H-M   'P 1'
#
loop_
_entity.id
_entity.type
_entity.pdbx_description
1 polymer ?
#
loop_
_entity_poly.entity_id
_entity_poly.type
_entity_poly.pdbx_seq_one_letter_code
_entity_poly.pdbx_strand_id
1 'polypeptide(L)'
;MTYKYITQATIDSGGKNIKSPEEFQEARIYNMEAVKNYNKRHKVHAAFNIWIIVQYVMLFFAVFILLAGQTHIDESISTKELNWRFAIGVVGYFAYLILVTWFVFVKHCRDRLVLCLVSLPAALISLVFFIFPVGNFAAGWYYQKTEDELSKELGYPSFPRLNVTTVNTNADNLSELTYDSIREKINRDHPHDGTFL
;
A
#
# COMPACT_ATOMS: atom_id res chain seq x y z
N MET A 1 18.48 -14.40 10.21
CA MET A 1 19.69 -14.33 11.04
C MET A 1 19.31 -13.80 12.40
N THR A 2 19.94 -14.26 13.48
CA THR A 2 19.68 -13.73 14.82
C THR A 2 20.73 -12.64 15.10
N TYR A 3 20.28 -11.39 15.18
CA TYR A 3 21.12 -10.26 15.57
C TYR A 3 21.53 -10.43 17.04
N LYS A 4 22.83 -10.37 17.32
CA LYS A 4 23.38 -10.57 18.67
C LYS A 4 23.49 -9.25 19.43
N TYR A 5 23.77 -8.17 18.71
CA TYR A 5 24.06 -6.86 19.28
C TYR A 5 22.99 -5.80 18.95
N ILE A 6 22.06 -6.10 18.04
CA ILE A 6 20.99 -5.19 17.62
C ILE A 6 19.63 -5.78 18.01
N THR A 7 18.89 -5.01 18.80
CA THR A 7 17.52 -5.34 19.25
C THR A 7 16.53 -4.28 18.77
N GLN A 8 15.23 -4.57 18.81
CA GLN A 8 14.19 -3.61 18.46
C GLN A 8 14.31 -2.31 19.28
N ALA A 9 14.60 -2.40 20.58
CA ALA A 9 14.84 -1.23 21.44
C ALA A 9 15.99 -0.33 20.96
N THR A 10 17.04 -0.92 20.37
CA THR A 10 18.18 -0.18 19.80
C THR A 10 17.80 0.54 18.50
N ILE A 11 16.86 -0.04 17.75
CA ILE A 11 16.33 0.52 16.51
C ILE A 11 15.38 1.67 16.83
N ASP A 12 14.51 1.47 17.81
CA ASP A 12 13.57 2.49 18.29
C ASP A 12 14.29 3.68 18.94
N SER A 13 15.50 3.48 19.50
CA SER A 13 16.35 4.57 20.01
C SER A 13 17.06 5.38 18.91
N GLY A 14 16.95 4.99 17.63
CA GLY A 14 17.45 5.76 16.48
C GLY A 14 18.98 5.76 16.29
N GLY A 15 19.74 5.21 17.23
CA GLY A 15 21.20 5.13 17.14
C GLY A 15 21.82 4.23 18.21
N LYS A 16 23.01 3.71 17.91
CA LYS A 16 23.83 2.92 18.83
C LYS A 16 25.27 3.43 18.80
N ASN A 17 25.82 3.76 19.96
CA ASN A 17 27.26 3.97 20.10
C ASN A 17 27.97 2.63 19.97
N ILE A 18 28.77 2.49 18.92
CA ILE A 18 29.44 1.22 18.59
C ILE A 18 30.72 1.08 19.40
N LYS A 19 30.85 -0.04 20.12
CA LYS A 19 32.00 -0.32 21.01
C LYS A 19 32.95 -1.37 20.46
N SER A 20 32.57 -2.10 19.40
CA SER A 20 33.44 -3.10 18.77
C SER A 20 33.30 -3.17 17.23
N PRO A 21 34.31 -3.68 16.50
CA PRO A 21 34.23 -3.90 15.06
C PRO A 21 33.12 -4.88 14.64
N GLU A 22 32.81 -5.87 15.48
CA GLU A 22 31.73 -6.83 15.24
C GLU A 22 30.36 -6.16 15.27
N GLU A 23 30.14 -5.25 16.23
CA GLU A 23 28.92 -4.45 16.31
C GLU A 23 28.77 -3.52 15.09
N PHE A 24 29.87 -2.98 14.56
CA PHE A 24 29.86 -2.17 13.34
C PHE A 24 29.43 -2.98 12.11
N GLN A 25 29.97 -4.19 11.95
CA GLN A 25 29.61 -5.07 10.85
C GLN A 25 28.14 -5.50 10.93
N GLU A 26 27.66 -5.83 12.13
CA GLU A 26 26.26 -6.18 12.35
C GLU A 26 25.31 -5.01 12.05
N ALA A 27 25.67 -3.78 12.46
CA ALA A 27 24.90 -2.57 12.17
C ALA A 27 24.86 -2.24 10.67
N ARG A 28 25.97 -2.49 9.96
CA ARG A 28 26.01 -2.36 8.50
C ARG A 28 25.12 -3.39 7.82
N ILE A 29 25.16 -4.66 8.25
CA ILE A 29 24.29 -5.72 7.71
C ILE A 29 22.82 -5.37 7.94
N TYR A 30 22.46 -4.98 9.16
CA TYR A 30 21.12 -4.48 9.49
C TYR A 30 20.70 -3.34 8.57
N ASN A 31 21.54 -2.31 8.41
CA ASN A 31 21.21 -1.17 7.56
C ASN A 31 21.00 -1.56 6.09
N MET A 32 21.71 -2.56 5.57
CA MET A 32 21.47 -3.08 4.23
C MET A 32 20.15 -3.87 4.16
N GLU A 33 19.83 -4.68 5.16
CA GLU A 33 18.59 -5.45 5.25
C GLU A 33 17.37 -4.53 5.42
N ALA A 34 17.45 -3.51 6.27
CA ALA A 34 16.42 -2.50 6.45
C ALA A 34 16.09 -1.78 5.13
N VAL A 35 17.09 -1.38 4.34
CA VAL A 35 16.87 -0.78 3.01
C VAL A 35 16.22 -1.76 2.04
N LYS A 36 16.66 -3.04 2.03
CA LYS A 36 16.05 -4.07 1.18
C LYS A 36 14.59 -4.31 1.55
N ASN A 37 14.28 -4.41 2.85
CA ASN A 37 12.94 -4.65 3.37
C ASN A 37 12.02 -3.45 3.14
N TYR A 38 12.52 -2.23 3.37
CA TYR A 38 11.83 -0.99 3.00
C TYR A 38 11.48 -0.97 1.51
N ASN A 39 12.44 -1.27 0.64
CA ASN A 39 12.22 -1.31 -0.81
C ASN A 39 11.26 -2.43 -1.22
N LYS A 40 11.32 -3.61 -0.59
CA LYS A 40 10.37 -4.71 -0.83
C LYS A 40 8.95 -4.27 -0.47
N ARG A 41 8.76 -3.69 0.71
CA ARG A 41 7.48 -3.15 1.18
C ARG A 41 6.96 -2.08 0.23
N HIS A 42 7.78 -1.08 -0.09
CA HIS A 42 7.41 0.02 -0.99
C HIS A 42 7.00 -0.47 -2.39
N LYS A 43 7.71 -1.44 -2.96
CA LYS A 43 7.34 -2.05 -4.25
C LYS A 43 5.98 -2.75 -4.20
N VAL A 44 5.67 -3.43 -3.09
CA VAL A 44 4.36 -4.10 -2.92
C VAL A 44 3.24 -3.08 -2.80
N HIS A 45 3.42 -1.99 -2.04
CA HIS A 45 2.49 -0.86 -2.01
C HIS A 45 2.26 -0.25 -3.39
N ALA A 46 3.35 0.01 -4.12
CA ALA A 46 3.28 0.59 -5.46
C ALA A 46 2.57 -0.34 -6.44
N ALA A 47 2.90 -1.64 -6.45
CA ALA A 47 2.25 -2.63 -7.30
C ALA A 47 0.75 -2.73 -7.02
N PHE A 48 0.35 -2.72 -5.74
CA PHE A 48 -1.06 -2.71 -5.35
C PHE A 48 -1.78 -1.45 -5.84
N ASN A 49 -1.18 -0.26 -5.65
CA ASN A 49 -1.79 0.99 -6.12
C ASN A 49 -1.89 1.06 -7.65
N ILE A 50 -0.85 0.61 -8.36
CA ILE A 50 -0.86 0.51 -9.84
C ILE A 50 -2.00 -0.40 -10.29
N TRP A 51 -2.18 -1.55 -9.64
CA TRP A 51 -3.26 -2.50 -9.94
C TRP A 51 -4.65 -1.86 -9.82
N ILE A 52 -4.90 -1.05 -8.79
CA ILE A 52 -6.16 -0.32 -8.61
C ILE A 52 -6.34 0.77 -9.68
N ILE A 53 -5.28 1.54 -9.99
CA ILE A 53 -5.33 2.58 -11.02
C ILE A 53 -5.64 1.98 -12.40
N VAL A 54 -5.03 0.84 -12.74
CA VAL A 54 -5.30 0.15 -14.01
C VAL A 54 -6.76 -0.27 -14.12
N GLN A 55 -7.41 -0.69 -13.03
CA GLN A 55 -8.84 -0.96 -13.03
C GLN A 55 -9.67 0.28 -13.33
N TYR A 56 -9.32 1.44 -12.76
CA TYR A 56 -10.01 2.70 -13.05
C TYR A 56 -9.89 3.09 -14.53
N VAL A 57 -8.70 2.93 -15.11
CA VAL A 57 -8.47 3.20 -16.54
C VAL A 57 -9.29 2.24 -17.41
N MET A 58 -9.29 0.94 -17.11
CA MET A 58 -10.08 -0.05 -17.86
C MET A 58 -11.59 0.24 -17.78
N LEU A 59 -12.07 0.62 -16.59
CA LEU A 59 -13.48 0.87 -16.34
C LEU A 59 -13.93 2.18 -17.01
N PHE A 60 -13.08 3.22 -17.01
CA PHE A 60 -13.32 4.43 -17.79
C PHE A 60 -13.33 4.17 -19.30
N PHE A 61 -12.35 3.39 -19.80
CA PHE A 61 -12.26 3.04 -21.22
C PHE A 61 -13.47 2.23 -21.70
N ALA A 62 -13.97 1.30 -20.88
CA ALA A 62 -15.16 0.54 -21.22
C ALA A 62 -16.42 1.40 -21.28
N VAL A 63 -16.60 2.34 -20.35
CA VAL A 63 -17.70 3.32 -20.42
C VAL A 63 -17.59 4.19 -21.66
N PHE A 64 -16.39 4.64 -22.01
CA PHE A 64 -16.15 5.43 -23.22
C PHE A 64 -16.56 4.65 -24.49
N ILE A 65 -16.16 3.38 -24.62
CA ILE A 65 -16.57 2.52 -25.74
C ILE A 65 -18.10 2.35 -25.78
N LEU A 66 -18.74 2.13 -24.65
CA LEU A 66 -20.20 1.98 -24.58
C LEU A 66 -20.93 3.25 -25.05
N LEU A 67 -20.47 4.43 -24.63
CA LEU A 67 -21.04 5.71 -25.03
C LEU A 67 -20.78 6.01 -26.52
N ALA A 68 -19.56 5.76 -27.01
CA ALA A 68 -19.19 5.95 -28.42
C ALA A 68 -19.90 4.96 -29.36
N GLY A 69 -20.21 3.75 -28.88
CA GLY A 69 -20.99 2.76 -29.64
C GLY A 69 -22.47 3.15 -29.76
N GLN A 70 -23.02 3.89 -28.80
CA GLN A 70 -24.41 4.37 -28.83
C GLN A 70 -24.62 5.55 -29.77
N THR A 71 -23.59 6.36 -30.05
CA THR A 71 -23.69 7.51 -30.97
C THR A 71 -23.91 7.14 -32.44
N HIS A 72 -23.82 5.85 -32.80
CA HIS A 72 -24.04 5.35 -34.17
C HIS A 72 -25.35 4.56 -34.34
N ILE A 73 -26.21 4.52 -33.31
CA ILE A 73 -27.50 3.81 -33.38
C ILE A 73 -28.57 4.79 -33.86
N ASP A 74 -29.14 4.50 -35.02
CA ASP A 74 -30.15 5.28 -35.76
C ASP A 74 -31.18 6.01 -34.88
N GLU A 75 -31.49 7.26 -35.27
CA GLU A 75 -32.48 8.19 -34.70
C GLU A 75 -33.94 7.65 -34.65
N SER A 76 -34.18 6.37 -34.93
CA SER A 76 -35.53 5.77 -34.96
C SER A 76 -35.96 5.08 -33.66
N ILE A 77 -35.07 4.89 -32.69
CA ILE A 77 -35.39 4.21 -31.43
C ILE A 77 -35.89 5.23 -30.40
N SER A 78 -37.21 5.32 -30.31
CA SER A 78 -38.00 5.94 -29.23
C SER A 78 -37.26 6.04 -27.89
N THR A 79 -36.97 7.26 -27.46
CA THR A 79 -36.33 7.67 -26.20
C THR A 79 -37.13 7.34 -24.92
N LYS A 80 -38.09 6.42 -24.97
CA LYS A 80 -39.00 6.14 -23.84
C LYS A 80 -38.64 4.95 -22.96
N GLU A 81 -37.77 4.04 -23.39
CA GLU A 81 -37.32 2.96 -22.52
C GLU A 81 -35.95 3.30 -21.95
N LEU A 82 -35.96 3.91 -20.77
CA LEU A 82 -34.77 3.99 -19.92
C LEU A 82 -34.38 2.55 -19.62
N ASN A 83 -33.43 2.02 -20.41
CA ASN A 83 -33.02 0.63 -20.34
C ASN A 83 -32.45 0.40 -18.94
N TRP A 84 -33.21 -0.27 -18.09
CA TRP A 84 -32.87 -0.52 -16.69
C TRP A 84 -31.46 -1.12 -16.51
N ARG A 85 -30.95 -1.80 -17.54
CA ARG A 85 -29.57 -2.32 -17.60
C ARG A 85 -28.53 -1.21 -17.59
N PHE A 86 -28.78 -0.11 -18.30
CA PHE A 86 -27.92 1.07 -18.29
C PHE A 86 -27.93 1.74 -16.90
N ALA A 87 -29.11 1.86 -16.28
CA ALA A 87 -29.23 2.39 -14.92
C ALA A 87 -28.45 1.53 -13.90
N ILE A 88 -28.55 0.21 -13.98
CA ILE A 88 -27.77 -0.72 -13.14
C ILE A 88 -26.26 -0.57 -13.40
N GLY A 89 -25.84 -0.45 -14.66
CA GLY A 89 -24.43 -0.23 -15.02
C GLY A 89 -23.89 1.08 -14.44
N VAL A 90 -24.66 2.16 -14.50
CA VAL A 90 -24.30 3.46 -13.90
C VAL A 90 -24.18 3.35 -12.37
N VAL A 91 -25.14 2.68 -11.71
CA VAL A 91 -25.07 2.43 -10.27
C VAL A 91 -23.83 1.61 -9.91
N GLY A 92 -23.54 0.54 -10.66
CA GLY A 92 -22.33 -0.28 -10.48
C GLY A 92 -21.04 0.51 -10.63
N TYR A 93 -20.97 1.37 -11.66
CA TYR A 93 -19.84 2.27 -11.92
C TYR A 93 -19.55 3.18 -10.74
N PHE A 94 -20.53 3.96 -10.29
CA PHE A 94 -20.33 4.90 -9.19
C PHE A 94 -20.11 4.19 -7.86
N ALA A 95 -20.85 3.11 -7.58
CA ALA A 95 -20.66 2.32 -6.37
C ALA A 95 -19.23 1.77 -6.29
N TYR A 96 -18.71 1.21 -7.38
CA TYR A 96 -17.33 0.73 -7.44
C TYR A 96 -16.32 1.85 -7.19
N LEU A 97 -16.42 2.98 -7.90
CA LEU A 97 -15.47 4.09 -7.74
C LEU A 97 -15.48 4.65 -6.32
N ILE A 98 -16.66 4.87 -5.74
CA ILE A 98 -16.80 5.42 -4.39
C ILE A 98 -16.26 4.44 -3.36
N LEU A 99 -16.69 3.18 -3.40
CA LEU A 99 -16.30 2.19 -2.41
C LEU A 99 -14.80 1.88 -2.49
N VAL A 100 -14.26 1.63 -3.68
CA VAL A 100 -12.82 1.35 -3.82
C VAL A 100 -12.00 2.57 -3.40
N THR A 101 -12.39 3.78 -3.80
CA THR A 101 -11.65 5.00 -3.40
C THR A 101 -11.68 5.19 -1.89
N TRP A 102 -12.85 5.05 -1.27
CA TRP A 102 -13.01 5.17 0.17
C TRP A 102 -12.21 4.12 0.93
N PHE A 103 -12.33 2.85 0.57
CA PHE A 103 -11.68 1.78 1.32
C PHE A 103 -10.16 1.74 1.08
N VAL A 104 -9.70 1.90 -0.16
CA VAL A 104 -8.28 1.79 -0.51
C VAL A 104 -7.49 3.05 -0.16
N PHE A 105 -8.00 4.23 -0.52
CA PHE A 105 -7.22 5.48 -0.42
C PHE A 105 -7.56 6.30 0.82
N VAL A 106 -8.80 6.29 1.31
CA VAL A 106 -9.18 7.08 2.50
C VAL A 106 -9.00 6.28 3.79
N LYS A 107 -9.54 5.06 3.83
CA LYS A 107 -9.45 4.17 5.01
C LYS A 107 -8.17 3.34 5.05
N HIS A 108 -7.40 3.30 3.96
CA HIS A 108 -6.21 2.44 3.80
C HIS A 108 -6.47 0.97 4.16
N CYS A 109 -7.71 0.49 3.98
CA CYS A 109 -8.11 -0.87 4.26
C CYS A 109 -7.69 -1.77 3.10
N ARG A 110 -6.80 -2.72 3.37
CA ARG A 110 -6.27 -3.67 2.39
C ARG A 110 -6.60 -5.12 2.72
N ASP A 111 -7.69 -5.33 3.44
CA ASP A 111 -8.19 -6.67 3.72
C ASP A 111 -8.72 -7.33 2.44
N ARG A 112 -8.26 -8.53 2.13
CA ARG A 112 -8.63 -9.28 0.92
C ARG A 112 -10.15 -9.47 0.75
N LEU A 113 -10.89 -9.69 1.83
CA LEU A 113 -12.35 -9.91 1.79
C LEU A 113 -13.06 -8.59 1.56
N VAL A 114 -12.65 -7.53 2.27
CA VAL A 114 -13.21 -6.19 2.07
C VAL A 114 -12.96 -5.73 0.63
N LEU A 115 -11.73 -5.87 0.13
CA LEU A 115 -11.34 -5.52 -1.24
C LEU A 115 -12.14 -6.30 -2.28
N CYS A 116 -12.41 -7.58 -2.06
CA CYS A 116 -13.27 -8.38 -2.93
C CYS A 116 -14.71 -7.83 -2.94
N LEU A 117 -15.29 -7.62 -1.75
CA LEU A 117 -16.68 -7.17 -1.59
C LEU A 117 -16.92 -5.79 -2.19
N VAL A 118 -16.03 -4.82 -1.94
CA VAL A 118 -16.15 -3.45 -2.48
C VAL A 118 -15.96 -3.40 -4.00
N SER A 119 -15.42 -4.47 -4.59
CA SER A 119 -15.20 -4.59 -6.03
C SER A 119 -16.34 -5.30 -6.77
N LEU A 120 -17.23 -6.00 -6.05
CA LEU A 120 -18.40 -6.66 -6.64
C LEU A 120 -19.31 -5.72 -7.47
N PRO A 121 -19.50 -4.44 -7.10
CA PRO A 121 -20.30 -3.53 -7.92
C PRO A 121 -19.80 -3.37 -9.36
N ALA A 122 -18.52 -3.63 -9.64
CA ALA A 122 -18.01 -3.62 -11.02
C ALA A 122 -18.68 -4.68 -11.90
N ALA A 123 -19.08 -5.82 -11.32
CA ALA A 123 -19.77 -6.89 -12.05
C ALA A 123 -21.17 -6.48 -12.56
N LEU A 124 -21.78 -5.44 -11.95
CA LEU A 124 -23.04 -4.88 -12.42
C LEU A 124 -22.90 -4.13 -13.75
N ILE A 125 -21.68 -3.70 -14.10
CA ILE A 125 -21.37 -3.03 -15.37
C ILE A 125 -21.26 -4.09 -16.49
N SER A 126 -20.54 -5.18 -16.21
CA SER A 126 -20.36 -6.32 -17.12
C SER A 126 -19.82 -7.51 -16.35
N LEU A 127 -20.21 -8.73 -16.74
CA LEU A 127 -19.66 -9.96 -16.16
C LEU A 127 -18.14 -10.09 -16.36
N VAL A 128 -17.57 -9.47 -17.39
CA VAL A 128 -16.11 -9.45 -17.60
C VAL A 128 -15.39 -8.79 -16.43
N PHE A 129 -16.02 -7.81 -15.78
CA PHE A 129 -15.46 -7.11 -14.63
C PHE A 129 -15.49 -7.91 -13.33
N PHE A 130 -15.98 -9.15 -13.34
CA PHE A 130 -15.77 -10.09 -12.24
C PHE A 130 -14.28 -10.40 -12.01
N ILE A 131 -13.41 -10.09 -12.99
CA ILE A 131 -11.96 -10.14 -12.79
C ILE A 131 -11.47 -9.15 -11.72
N PHE A 132 -12.19 -8.06 -11.45
CA PHE A 132 -11.81 -7.06 -10.44
C PHE A 132 -11.91 -7.59 -9.01
N PRO A 133 -13.04 -8.15 -8.54
CA PRO A 133 -13.10 -8.74 -7.19
C PRO A 133 -12.12 -9.90 -7.03
N VAL A 134 -11.96 -10.76 -8.05
CA VAL A 134 -10.98 -11.87 -8.00
C VAL A 134 -9.55 -11.35 -7.91
N GLY A 135 -9.18 -10.40 -8.76
CA GLY A 135 -7.84 -9.82 -8.77
C GLY A 135 -7.54 -8.99 -7.52
N ASN A 136 -8.53 -8.28 -6.96
CA ASN A 136 -8.39 -7.54 -5.70
C ASN A 136 -8.27 -8.47 -4.48
N PHE A 137 -8.97 -9.59 -4.48
CA PHE A 137 -8.75 -10.65 -3.49
C PHE A 137 -7.32 -11.20 -3.58
N ALA A 138 -6.85 -11.53 -4.78
CA ALA A 138 -5.50 -12.06 -5.00
C ALA A 138 -4.41 -11.04 -4.62
N ALA A 139 -4.58 -9.76 -5.01
CA ALA A 139 -3.69 -8.67 -4.66
C ALA A 139 -3.66 -8.43 -3.14
N GLY A 140 -4.81 -8.45 -2.48
CA GLY A 140 -4.92 -8.35 -1.02
C GLY A 140 -4.24 -9.53 -0.31
N TRP A 141 -4.41 -10.75 -0.82
CA TRP A 141 -3.74 -11.93 -0.27
C TRP A 141 -2.23 -11.87 -0.43
N TYR A 142 -1.73 -11.47 -1.60
CA TYR A 142 -0.29 -11.26 -1.83
C TYR A 142 0.28 -10.16 -0.93
N TYR A 143 -0.47 -9.06 -0.77
CA TYR A 143 -0.11 -7.96 0.10
C TYR A 143 0.00 -8.42 1.56
N GLN A 144 -1.04 -9.10 2.09
CA GLN A 144 -1.05 -9.64 3.45
C GLN A 144 0.09 -10.63 3.67
N LYS A 145 0.31 -11.58 2.76
CA LYS A 145 1.42 -12.53 2.87
C LYS A 145 2.78 -11.83 2.94
N THR A 146 2.97 -10.76 2.15
CA THR A 146 4.23 -10.02 2.15
C THR A 146 4.40 -9.18 3.41
N GLU A 147 3.33 -8.58 3.92
CA GLU A 147 3.35 -7.88 5.22
C GLU A 147 3.61 -8.86 6.38
N ASP A 148 3.02 -10.07 6.38
CA ASP A 148 3.26 -11.10 7.40
C ASP A 148 4.70 -11.64 7.38
N GLU A 149 5.35 -11.66 6.22
CA GLU A 149 6.78 -11.97 6.11
C GLU A 149 7.62 -10.81 6.68
N LEU A 150 7.30 -9.57 6.30
CA LEU A 150 8.01 -8.37 6.72
C LEU A 150 7.82 -8.02 8.20
N SER A 151 6.68 -8.39 8.80
CA SER A 151 6.39 -8.14 10.21
C SER A 151 7.26 -8.95 11.17
N LYS A 152 7.94 -9.98 10.66
CA LYS A 152 8.89 -10.81 11.40
C LYS A 152 10.31 -10.24 11.36
N GLU A 153 10.55 -9.26 10.50
CA GLU A 153 11.87 -8.64 10.32
C GLU A 153 12.06 -7.47 11.30
N LEU A 154 13.29 -7.29 11.77
CA LEU A 154 13.63 -6.19 12.68
C LEU A 154 13.47 -4.83 12.01
N GLY A 155 12.96 -3.85 12.78
CA GLY A 155 12.70 -2.50 12.30
C GLY A 155 11.36 -2.34 11.58
N TYR A 156 10.52 -3.37 11.48
CA TYR A 156 9.13 -3.19 11.06
C TYR A 156 8.42 -2.17 11.98
N PRO A 157 7.52 -1.29 11.48
CA PRO A 157 7.02 -1.19 10.10
C PRO A 157 7.82 -0.27 9.16
N SER A 158 8.67 0.59 9.71
CA SER A 158 9.30 1.71 8.97
C SER A 158 10.69 1.37 8.42
N PHE A 159 11.27 0.26 8.86
CA PHE A 159 12.63 -0.20 8.60
C PHE A 159 13.66 0.94 8.73
N PRO A 160 13.75 1.58 9.91
CA PRO A 160 14.61 2.74 10.09
C PRO A 160 16.07 2.29 10.09
N ARG A 161 16.92 3.12 9.48
CA ARG A 161 18.36 2.88 9.45
C ARG A 161 18.96 3.34 10.78
N LEU A 162 19.85 2.55 11.34
CA LEU A 162 20.61 2.91 12.52
C LEU A 162 21.67 3.95 12.13
N ASN A 163 21.70 5.05 12.90
CA ASN A 163 22.83 5.96 12.86
C ASN A 163 24.01 5.31 13.62
N VAL A 164 25.12 5.11 12.92
CA VAL A 164 26.32 4.47 13.45
C VAL A 164 27.33 5.55 13.79
N THR A 165 27.43 5.90 15.07
CA THR A 165 28.47 6.79 15.59
C THR A 165 29.66 5.95 16.06
N THR A 166 30.83 6.21 15.47
CA THR A 166 32.09 5.68 16.02
C THR A 166 32.69 6.74 16.95
N VAL A 167 33.42 6.31 17.98
CA VAL A 167 33.98 7.15 19.05
C VAL A 167 34.91 8.29 18.52
N ASN A 168 35.23 8.30 17.22
CA ASN A 168 36.14 9.27 16.59
C ASN A 168 35.54 10.12 15.47
N THR A 169 34.22 10.11 15.22
CA THR A 169 33.63 10.96 14.16
C THR A 169 32.78 12.06 14.76
N ASN A 170 33.27 13.29 14.56
CA ASN A 170 32.74 14.55 15.07
C ASN A 170 31.21 14.67 15.06
N ALA A 171 30.71 15.25 16.14
CA ALA A 171 29.31 15.56 16.44
C ALA A 171 28.66 16.62 15.52
N ASP A 172 29.23 16.91 14.34
CA ASP A 172 28.84 18.06 13.51
C ASP A 172 27.81 17.74 12.41
N ASN A 173 27.48 16.47 12.16
CA ASN A 173 26.40 16.09 11.23
C ASN A 173 25.12 15.61 11.96
N LEU A 174 25.01 15.88 13.26
CA LEU A 174 23.95 15.36 14.14
C LEU A 174 22.58 16.05 13.99
N SER A 175 22.49 17.16 13.25
CA SER A 175 21.29 18.02 13.22
C SER A 175 20.24 17.66 12.17
N GLU A 176 20.56 16.89 11.12
CA GLU A 176 19.62 16.65 10.01
C GLU A 176 18.84 15.32 10.07
N LEU A 177 19.18 14.41 10.98
CA LEU A 177 18.50 13.12 11.16
C LEU A 177 18.23 12.84 12.65
N THR A 178 17.52 13.76 13.30
CA THR A 178 17.19 13.68 14.72
C THR A 178 16.11 12.62 14.98
N TYR A 179 16.10 12.06 16.20
CA TYR A 179 15.10 11.10 16.72
C TYR A 179 13.64 11.48 16.37
N ASP A 180 13.34 12.79 16.40
CA ASP A 180 12.03 13.31 16.04
C ASP A 180 11.66 13.04 14.57
N SER A 181 12.61 13.08 13.63
CA SER A 181 12.35 12.76 12.22
C SER A 181 11.98 11.28 12.00
N ILE A 182 12.56 10.38 12.80
CA ILE A 182 12.28 8.94 12.73
C ILE A 182 10.95 8.64 13.41
N ARG A 183 10.69 9.24 14.57
CA ARG A 183 9.41 9.12 15.29
C ARG A 183 8.24 9.72 14.51
N GLU A 184 8.44 10.88 13.90
CA GLU A 184 7.45 11.55 13.05
C GLU A 184 7.19 10.75 11.77
N LYS A 185 8.22 10.16 11.16
CA LYS A 185 8.06 9.23 10.05
C LYS A 185 7.28 7.97 10.45
N ILE A 186 7.55 7.39 11.62
CA ILE A 186 6.82 6.22 12.14
C ILE A 186 5.34 6.57 12.37
N ASN A 187 5.05 7.69 13.04
CA ASN A 187 3.69 8.15 13.28
C ASN A 187 2.94 8.53 11.99
N ARG A 188 3.64 9.01 10.96
CA ARG A 188 3.05 9.31 9.64
C ARG A 188 2.77 8.05 8.84
N ASP A 189 3.72 7.10 8.84
CA ASP A 189 3.63 5.87 8.06
C ASP A 189 2.65 4.86 8.70
N HIS A 190 2.37 5.00 10.01
CA HIS A 190 1.21 4.43 10.71
C HIS A 190 0.71 5.39 11.81
N PRO A 191 -0.43 6.10 11.62
CA PRO A 191 -1.07 6.82 12.71
C PRO A 191 -1.57 5.78 13.73
N HIS A 192 -0.85 5.66 14.85
CA HIS A 192 -1.13 4.69 15.90
C HIS A 192 -2.28 5.18 16.82
N ASP A 193 -3.22 4.30 17.15
CA ASP A 193 -4.27 4.49 18.18
C ASP A 193 -3.72 4.45 19.64
N GLY A 194 -2.47 4.89 19.85
CA GLY A 194 -1.93 5.13 21.19
C GLY A 194 -1.60 3.91 22.06
N THR A 195 -1.64 2.67 21.54
CA THR A 195 -1.27 1.48 22.33
C THR A 195 0.09 0.92 21.93
N PHE A 196 1.15 1.48 22.53
CA PHE A 196 2.39 0.76 22.79
C PHE A 196 2.83 1.11 24.23
N LEU A 197 2.43 0.25 25.16
CA LEU A 197 3.06 0.03 26.46
C LEU A 197 3.72 -1.35 26.41
#